data_AF-A0ABC8R5A7-F1
#
_entry.id   AF-A0ABC8R5A7-F1
#
_cell.length_a   1.000
_cell.length_b   1.000
_cell.length_c   1.000
_cell.angle_alpha   90.00
_cell.angle_beta   90.00
_cell.angle_gamma   90.00
#
_symmetry.space_group_name_H-M   'P 1'
#
loop_
_entity.id
_entity.type
_entity.pdbx_description
1 polymer ?
#
loop_
_entity_poly.entity_id
_entity_poly.type
_entity_poly.pdbx_seq_one_letter_code
_entity_poly.pdbx_strand_id
1 'polypeptide(L)' 'MLCSTGGPLVDFKHPMNPIDADDTHCKSKGPLKFYNSEIHAAAFCLPSFAKKEWIIE' A
#
# COMPACT_ATOMS: atom_id res chain seq x y z
N MET A 1 -5.34 -9.63 -2.88
CA MET A 1 -4.89 -9.41 -4.27
C MET A 1 -5.34 -8.02 -4.69
N LEU A 2 -4.43 -7.20 -5.20
CA LEU A 2 -4.72 -5.86 -5.70
C LEU A 2 -4.53 -5.88 -7.21
N CYS A 3 -5.55 -5.47 -7.95
CA CYS A 3 -5.55 -5.44 -9.42
C CYS A 3 -6.12 -4.10 -9.89
N SER A 4 -5.60 -3.58 -10.99
CA SER A 4 -6.18 -2.43 -11.71
C SER A 4 -6.93 -2.90 -12.96
N THR A 5 -7.84 -2.06 -13.45
CA THR A 5 -8.51 -2.25 -14.74
C THR A 5 -7.68 -1.64 -15.88
N GLY A 6 -8.08 -1.89 -17.14
CA GLY A 6 -7.48 -1.22 -18.30
C GLY A 6 -7.67 0.30 -18.19
N GLY A 7 -6.57 1.03 -18.00
CA GLY A 7 -6.58 2.46 -17.68
C GLY A 7 -5.19 2.98 -17.33
N PRO A 8 -5.11 4.13 -16.63
CA PRO A 8 -3.83 4.66 -16.16
C PRO A 8 -3.08 3.65 -15.29
N LEU A 9 -1.74 3.66 -15.40
CA LEU A 9 -0.89 2.81 -14.59
C LEU A 9 -1.10 3.10 -13.10
N VAL A 10 -1.32 2.04 -12.31
CA VAL A 10 -1.47 2.14 -10.87
C VAL A 10 -0.27 1.48 -10.20
N ASP A 11 0.50 2.27 -9.46
CA ASP A 11 1.54 1.75 -8.59
C ASP A 11 0.93 1.44 -7.21
N PHE A 12 0.62 0.17 -6.96
CA PHE A 12 0.09 -0.25 -5.67
C PHE A 12 1.13 -0.24 -4.55
N LYS A 13 2.43 -0.26 -4.87
CA LYS A 13 3.50 -0.33 -3.87
C LYS A 13 3.76 1.03 -3.23
N HIS A 14 3.62 2.12 -4.00
CA HIS A 14 3.85 3.48 -3.52
C HIS A 14 2.54 4.29 -3.51
N PRO A 15 1.92 4.52 -2.33
CA PRO A 15 0.63 5.19 -2.26
C PRO A 15 0.75 6.66 -2.68
N MET A 16 -0.02 7.08 -3.69
CA MET A 16 -0.05 8.47 -4.17
C MET A 16 -0.68 9.45 -3.16
N ASN A 17 -1.60 8.97 -2.33
CA ASN A 17 -2.26 9.78 -1.29
C ASN A 17 -2.38 8.97 0.01
N PRO A 18 -1.29 8.82 0.79
CA PRO A 18 -1.31 8.08 2.04
C PRO A 18 -2.12 8.82 3.12
N ILE A 19 -2.88 8.08 3.92
CA ILE A 19 -3.82 8.65 4.91
C ILE A 19 -3.10 9.34 6.07
N ASP A 20 -1.86 8.92 6.34
CA ASP A 20 -0.94 9.47 7.34
C ASP A 20 -0.07 10.62 6.81
N ALA A 21 -0.33 11.12 5.59
CA ALA A 21 0.38 12.29 5.06
C ALA A 21 0.12 13.56 5.89
N ASP A 22 -1.02 13.63 6.57
CA ASP A 22 -1.38 14.73 7.46
C ASP A 22 -2.24 14.27 8.66
N ASP A 23 -2.42 15.16 9.63
CA ASP A 23 -3.22 14.88 10.83
C ASP A 23 -4.74 15.03 10.62
N THR A 24 -5.22 15.26 9.38
CA THR A 24 -6.66 15.51 9.14
C THR A 24 -7.50 14.28 9.45
N HIS A 25 -6.94 13.08 9.22
CA HIS A 25 -7.58 11.83 9.60
C HIS A 25 -7.72 11.71 11.12
N CYS A 26 -6.65 12.02 11.87
CA CYS A 26 -6.67 12.01 13.34
C CYS A 26 -7.74 12.94 13.91
N LYS A 27 -7.91 14.12 13.30
CA LYS A 27 -8.90 15.12 13.74
C LYS A 27 -10.35 14.73 13.45
N SER A 28 -10.60 14.00 12.36
CA SER A 28 -11.96 13.67 11.90
C SER A 28 -12.44 12.27 12.31
N LYS A 29 -11.53 11.30 12.40
CA LYS A 29 -11.85 9.87 12.56
C LYS A 29 -11.02 9.17 13.64
N GLY A 30 -10.12 9.90 14.31
CA GLY A 30 -9.19 9.35 15.30
C GLY A 30 -7.91 8.76 14.68
N PRO A 31 -6.93 8.40 15.50
CA PRO A 31 -5.63 7.94 15.03
C PRO A 31 -5.72 6.60 14.31
N LEU A 32 -4.86 6.42 13.30
CA LEU A 32 -4.68 5.13 12.64
C LEU A 32 -4.14 4.12 13.65
N LYS A 33 -4.73 2.91 13.67
CA LYS A 33 -4.34 1.86 14.62
C LYS A 33 -3.19 0.99 14.12
N PHE A 34 -2.98 0.92 12.80
CA PHE A 34 -2.04 -0.02 12.19
C PHE A 34 -1.47 0.45 10.85
N TYR A 35 -2.29 1.08 10.01
CA TYR A 35 -1.82 1.57 8.70
C TYR A 35 -0.87 2.76 8.86
N ASN A 36 0.18 2.77 8.05
CA ASN A 36 0.98 3.94 7.68
C ASN A 36 1.62 3.69 6.30
N SER A 37 2.21 4.71 5.69
CA SER A 37 2.81 4.59 4.35
C SER A 37 3.95 3.57 4.28
N GLU A 38 4.66 3.35 5.39
CA GLU A 38 5.77 2.39 5.47
C GLU A 38 5.27 0.94 5.43
N ILE A 39 4.28 0.61 6.27
CA ILE A 39 3.63 -0.70 6.32
C ILE A 39 2.93 -1.00 4.99
N HIS A 40 2.35 0.02 4.33
CA HIS A 40 1.77 -0.14 2.99
C HIS A 40 2.79 -0.68 2.00
N ALA A 41 3.96 -0.04 1.88
CA ALA A 41 5.01 -0.50 0.97
C ALA A 41 5.61 -1.84 1.41
N ALA A 42 5.82 -2.03 2.72
CA ALA A 42 6.37 -3.26 3.28
C ALA A 42 5.45 -4.48 3.12
N ALA A 43 4.13 -4.29 3.02
CA ALA A 43 3.18 -5.37 2.78
C ALA A 43 3.42 -6.11 1.45
N PHE A 44 4.12 -5.48 0.50
CA PHE A 44 4.52 -6.10 -0.78
C PHE A 44 5.87 -6.82 -0.69
N CYS A 45 6.60 -6.71 0.43
CA CYS A 45 7.85 -7.42 0.66
C CYS A 45 7.59 -8.89 1.04
N LEU A 46 7.32 -9.71 0.04
CA LEU A 46 7.10 -11.14 0.23
C LEU A 46 8.40 -11.89 0.61
N PRO A 47 8.32 -12.97 1.41
CA PRO A 47 9.46 -13.84 1.65
C PRO A 47 9.91 -14.54 0.37
N SER A 48 11.18 -14.95 0.31
CA SER A 48 11.81 -15.45 -0.93
C SER A 48 11.12 -16.66 -1.54
N PHE A 49 10.51 -17.53 -0.73
CA PHE A 49 9.77 -18.69 -1.25
C PHE A 49 8.47 -18.27 -1.94
N ALA A 50 7.84 -17.17 -1.53
CA ALA A 50 6.61 -16.66 -2.14
C ALA A 50 6.91 -15.77 -3.35
N LYS A 51 8.01 -15.02 -3.37
CA LYS A 51 8.36 -14.16 -4.52
C LYS A 51 8.45 -14.90 -5.86
N LYS A 52 8.99 -16.12 -5.85
CA LYS A 52 9.21 -16.92 -7.06
C LYS A 52 7.92 -17.31 -7.81
N GLU A 53 6.81 -17.38 -7.09
CA GLU A 53 5.52 -17.83 -7.63
C GLU A 53 4.62 -16.67 -8.09
N TRP A 54 4.93 -15.43 -7.68
CA TRP A 54 4.02 -14.28 -7.82
C TRP A 54 4.60 -13.10 -8.62
N ILE A 55 5.92 -13.07 -8.88
CA ILE A 55 6.52 -12.05 -9.76
C ILE A 55 6.48 -12.56 -11.20
N ILE A 56 5.52 -12.06 -11.97
CA ILE A 56 5.62 -12.02 -13.43
C ILE A 56 6.48 -10.78 -13.70
N GLU A 57 7.73 -10.95 -14.15
CA GLU A 57 8.53 -9.84 -14.69
C GLU A 57 7.87 -9.24 -15.95
#